data_AF-A0A7C3QTW2-F1
#
_entry.id   AF-A0A7C3QTW2-F1
#
_cell.length_a   1.000
_cell.length_b   1.000
_cell.length_c   1.000
_cell.angle_alpha   90.00
_cell.angle_beta   90.00
_cell.angle_gamma   90.00
#
_symmetry.space_group_name_H-M   'P 1'
#
loop_
_entity.id
_entity.type
_entity.pdbx_description
1 polymer ?
#
loop_
_entity_poly.entity_id
_entity_poly.type
_entity_poly.pdbx_seq_one_letter_code
_entity_poly.pdbx_strand_id
1 'polypeptide(L)'
;MRLRGTAALAVILLLVATVAGGPLAQAAPRAQGGAPIRLRAITFNPAAGQIAATPLGLTRRAPPSTGSGYYIVQADGPVTDAWKAALAATGAELLDYIPENAFKVRMSAAQA
;
A
#
# COMPACT_ATOMS: atom_id res chain seq x y z
N MET A 1 -51.77 27.75 -23.59
CA MET A 1 -51.08 26.48 -23.30
C MET A 1 -49.60 26.77 -23.13
N ARG A 2 -49.13 26.92 -21.88
CA ARG A 2 -47.73 27.23 -21.55
C ARG A 2 -46.98 25.95 -21.20
N LEU A 3 -45.84 25.81 -21.86
CA LEU A 3 -44.85 24.74 -21.82
C LEU A 3 -44.44 24.42 -20.36
N ARG A 4 -44.75 23.19 -19.89
CA ARG A 4 -44.24 22.62 -18.63
C ARG A 4 -43.41 21.39 -18.98
N GLY A 5 -42.12 21.57 -19.28
CA GLY A 5 -41.30 20.48 -19.82
C GLY A 5 -39.80 20.53 -19.54
N THR A 6 -39.31 21.42 -18.67
CA THR A 6 -37.86 21.57 -18.43
C THR A 6 -37.43 21.47 -16.97
N ALA A 7 -38.38 21.41 -16.02
CA ALA A 7 -38.04 21.39 -14.59
C ALA A 7 -37.54 20.02 -14.07
N ALA A 8 -37.76 18.93 -14.81
CA ALA A 8 -37.38 17.59 -14.37
C ALA A 8 -35.94 17.19 -14.75
N LEU A 9 -35.32 17.85 -15.73
CA LEU A 9 -33.94 17.53 -16.14
C LEU A 9 -32.88 18.23 -15.26
N ALA A 10 -33.24 19.34 -14.62
CA ALA A 10 -32.31 20.12 -13.79
C ALA A 10 -32.02 19.47 -12.42
N VAL A 11 -32.86 18.54 -11.96
CA VAL A 11 -32.69 17.88 -10.65
C VAL A 11 -31.79 16.65 -10.74
N ILE A 12 -31.71 15.99 -11.90
CA ILE A 12 -30.87 14.78 -12.09
C ILE A 12 -29.39 15.14 -12.29
N LEU A 13 -29.09 16.36 -12.75
CA LEU A 13 -27.72 16.86 -12.90
C LEU A 13 -27.06 17.34 -11.58
N LEU A 14 -27.82 17.38 -10.47
CA LEU A 14 -27.36 17.84 -9.16
C LEU A 14 -27.12 16.70 -8.14
N LEU A 15 -26.91 15.47 -8.62
CA LEU A 15 -26.62 14.31 -7.76
C LEU A 15 -25.20 13.74 -7.96
N VAL A 16 -24.33 14.46 -8.66
CA VAL A 16 -22.94 14.06 -8.98
C VAL A 16 -21.90 14.74 -8.06
N ALA A 17 -22.31 15.55 -7.08
CA ALA A 17 -21.41 16.48 -6.40
C ALA A 17 -21.18 16.23 -4.89
N THR A 18 -21.26 15.00 -4.37
CA THR A 18 -21.07 14.76 -2.92
C THR A 18 -20.25 13.53 -2.52
N VAL A 19 -19.15 13.22 -3.21
CA VAL A 19 -18.02 12.44 -2.61
C VAL A 19 -16.68 12.91 -3.17
N ALA A 20 -16.25 14.13 -2.89
CA ALA A 20 -14.90 14.59 -3.26
C ALA A 20 -14.32 15.66 -2.32
N GLY A 21 -14.71 15.62 -1.04
CA GLY A 21 -14.38 16.65 -0.06
C GLY A 21 -13.42 16.22 1.05
N GLY A 22 -12.62 15.18 0.85
CA GLY A 22 -11.48 14.94 1.75
C GLY A 22 -10.44 16.04 1.53
N PRO A 23 -9.77 16.58 2.57
CA PRO A 23 -8.71 17.54 2.35
C PRO A 23 -7.69 16.89 1.41
N LEU A 24 -7.38 17.57 0.31
CA LEU A 24 -6.25 17.23 -0.54
C LEU A 24 -5.02 17.38 0.35
N ALA A 25 -4.68 16.32 1.08
CA ALA A 25 -3.36 16.13 1.63
C ALA A 25 -2.44 16.20 0.41
N GLN A 26 -1.84 17.37 0.19
CA GLN A 26 -0.77 17.53 -0.77
C GLN A 26 0.26 16.46 -0.40
N ALA A 27 0.34 15.42 -1.22
CA ALA A 27 1.38 14.42 -1.07
C ALA A 27 2.69 15.20 -1.16
N ALA A 28 3.42 15.26 -0.04
CA ALA A 28 4.73 15.88 -0.01
C ALA A 28 5.57 15.30 -1.17
N PRO A 29 6.46 16.10 -1.79
CA PRO A 29 7.33 15.61 -2.85
C PRO A 29 7.97 14.30 -2.41
N ARG A 30 7.62 13.21 -3.11
CA ARG A 30 8.14 11.89 -2.79
C ARG A 30 9.65 11.96 -2.97
N ALA A 31 10.41 11.60 -1.94
CA ALA A 31 11.83 11.32 -2.13
C ALA A 31 11.93 10.22 -3.19
N GLN A 32 12.47 10.55 -4.35
CA GLN A 32 12.64 9.61 -5.45
C GLN A 32 13.52 8.47 -4.95
N GLY A 33 12.90 7.31 -4.70
CA GLY A 33 13.58 6.12 -4.22
C GLY A 33 13.30 5.67 -2.79
N GLY A 34 12.31 6.23 -2.07
CA GLY A 34 11.83 5.70 -0.77
C GLY A 34 12.87 5.65 0.36
N ALA A 35 12.41 5.43 1.60
CA ALA A 35 13.31 5.36 2.75
C ALA A 35 13.95 3.95 2.87
N PRO A 36 15.26 3.85 3.18
CA PRO A 36 15.92 2.55 3.30
C PRO A 36 15.44 1.80 4.55
N ILE A 37 15.12 0.52 4.39
CA ILE A 37 14.78 -0.37 5.50
C ILE A 37 16.05 -0.70 6.28
N ARG A 38 16.03 -0.44 7.60
CA ARG A 38 17.14 -0.67 8.52
C ARG A 38 16.82 -1.83 9.46
N LEU A 39 17.35 -3.00 9.15
CA LEU A 39 17.32 -4.17 10.04
C LEU A 39 18.63 -4.23 10.83
N ARG A 40 18.63 -4.99 11.94
CA ARG A 40 19.83 -5.14 12.80
C ARG A 40 21.06 -5.65 12.04
N ALA A 41 20.86 -6.52 11.06
CA ALA A 41 21.94 -7.16 10.30
C ALA A 41 22.20 -6.49 8.94
N ILE A 42 21.22 -5.76 8.38
CA ILE A 42 21.29 -5.24 7.02
C ILE A 42 20.46 -3.97 6.85
N THR A 43 20.97 -3.03 6.07
CA THR A 43 20.21 -1.92 5.51
C THR A 43 20.11 -2.06 4.00
N PHE A 44 18.92 -1.87 3.41
CA PHE A 44 18.72 -1.90 1.96
C PHE A 44 17.54 -0.99 1.58
N ASN A 45 17.52 -0.50 0.34
CA ASN A 45 16.46 0.36 -0.17
C ASN A 45 15.63 -0.34 -1.28
N PRO A 46 14.45 -0.88 -0.94
CA PRO A 46 13.57 -1.54 -1.91
C PRO A 46 13.13 -0.62 -3.05
N ALA A 47 12.85 0.65 -2.75
CA ALA A 47 12.37 1.61 -3.73
C ALA A 47 13.48 2.09 -4.70
N ALA A 48 14.75 1.83 -4.37
CA ALA A 48 15.87 1.95 -5.30
C ALA A 48 16.19 0.63 -6.04
N GLY A 49 15.34 -0.41 -5.91
CA GLY A 49 15.55 -1.72 -6.52
C GLY A 49 16.63 -2.57 -5.84
N GLN A 50 17.09 -2.18 -4.65
CA GLN A 50 18.09 -2.97 -3.92
C GLN A 50 17.44 -4.19 -3.29
N ILE A 51 18.07 -5.35 -3.47
CA ILE A 51 17.71 -6.59 -2.78
C ILE A 51 18.59 -6.72 -1.53
N ALA A 52 18.00 -7.22 -0.45
CA ALA A 52 18.73 -7.49 0.80
C ALA A 52 19.92 -8.45 0.55
N ALA A 53 21.14 -7.92 0.64
CA ALA A 53 22.40 -8.68 0.58
C ALA A 53 22.51 -9.66 1.75
N THR A 54 22.08 -10.90 1.53
CA THR A 54 22.17 -11.96 2.53
C THR A 54 23.59 -12.57 2.51
N PRO A 55 24.31 -12.65 3.65
CA PRO A 55 25.63 -13.26 3.69
C PRO A 55 25.63 -14.71 3.18
N LEU A 56 26.76 -15.13 2.61
CA LEU A 56 26.93 -16.50 2.12
C LEU A 56 26.63 -17.52 3.24
N GLY A 57 25.84 -18.54 2.93
CA GLY A 57 25.42 -19.56 3.89
C GLY A 57 24.21 -19.18 4.77
N LEU A 58 23.67 -17.96 4.66
CA LEU A 58 22.45 -17.53 5.37
C LEU A 58 21.21 -17.42 4.48
N THR A 59 21.32 -17.81 3.21
CA THR A 59 20.20 -17.82 2.27
C THR A 59 19.29 -19.02 2.55
N ARG A 60 18.02 -18.77 2.87
CA ARG A 60 17.01 -19.82 2.92
C ARG A 60 16.45 -20.07 1.51
N ARG A 61 16.09 -21.31 1.19
CA ARG A 61 15.30 -21.62 0.00
C ARG A 61 14.02 -20.78 0.02
N ALA A 62 13.67 -20.16 -1.10
CA ALA A 62 12.44 -19.39 -1.23
C ALA A 62 11.23 -20.21 -0.76
N PRO A 63 10.22 -19.58 -0.14
CA PRO A 63 8.98 -20.27 0.20
C PRO A 63 8.42 -20.96 -1.05
N PRO A 64 7.87 -22.19 -0.93
CA PRO A 64 7.19 -22.82 -2.04
C PRO A 64 6.08 -21.89 -2.56
N SER A 65 5.83 -21.91 -3.87
CA SER A 65 4.75 -21.12 -4.49
C SER A 65 3.38 -21.40 -3.87
N THR A 66 3.24 -22.60 -3.31
CA THR A 66 2.08 -23.08 -2.56
C THR A 66 2.39 -23.09 -1.05
N GLY A 67 2.38 -21.92 -0.41
CA GLY A 67 2.55 -21.80 1.04
C GLY A 67 2.72 -20.36 1.50
N SER A 68 2.47 -20.10 2.79
CA SER A 68 2.70 -18.77 3.39
C SER A 68 4.15 -18.61 3.84
N GLY A 69 4.81 -17.56 3.39
CA GLY A 69 6.13 -17.09 3.83
C GLY A 69 6.05 -15.80 4.64
N TYR A 70 7.20 -15.35 5.15
CA TYR A 70 7.34 -14.03 5.77
C TYR A 70 7.92 -13.03 4.76
N TYR A 71 7.29 -11.87 4.70
CA TYR A 71 7.65 -10.79 3.79
C TYR A 71 7.75 -9.48 4.57
N ILE A 72 8.43 -8.50 3.99
CA ILE A 72 8.42 -7.12 4.44
C ILE A 72 7.74 -6.29 3.36
N VAL A 73 6.66 -5.60 3.72
CA VAL A 73 5.94 -4.71 2.79
C VAL A 73 6.10 -3.28 3.28
N GLN A 74 6.62 -2.42 2.42
CA GLN A 74 6.83 -1.00 2.70
C GLN A 74 5.78 -0.17 1.96
N ALA A 75 5.09 0.72 2.68
CA ALA A 75 4.20 1.70 2.08
C ALA A 75 5.02 2.85 1.47
N ASP A 76 4.54 3.41 0.35
CA ASP A 76 5.14 4.59 -0.29
C ASP A 76 5.02 5.88 0.54
N GLY A 77 4.34 5.83 1.67
CA GLY A 77 4.09 6.96 2.55
C GLY A 77 3.62 6.50 3.93
N PRO A 78 3.09 7.41 4.77
CA PRO A 78 2.62 7.08 6.10
C PRO A 78 1.64 5.90 6.08
N VAL A 79 1.83 4.96 7.01
CA VAL A 79 0.91 3.83 7.19
C VAL A 79 -0.43 4.36 7.69
N THR A 80 -1.49 4.14 6.89
CA THR A 80 -2.88 4.47 7.26
C THR A 80 -3.68 3.21 7.56
N ASP A 81 -4.82 3.35 8.24
CA ASP A 81 -5.75 2.24 8.45
C ASP A 81 -6.30 1.69 7.13
N ALA A 82 -6.55 2.56 6.15
CA ALA A 82 -6.97 2.16 4.81
C ALA A 82 -5.91 1.30 4.11
N TRP A 83 -4.61 1.66 4.24
CA TRP A 83 -3.52 0.87 3.69
C TRP A 83 -3.42 -0.51 4.35
N LYS A 84 -3.51 -0.57 5.69
CA LYS A 84 -3.51 -1.85 6.42
C LYS A 84 -4.69 -2.73 6.02
N ALA A 85 -5.88 -2.15 5.90
CA ALA A 85 -7.09 -2.86 5.47
C ALA A 85 -6.96 -3.38 4.03
N ALA A 86 -6.41 -2.58 3.11
CA ALA A 86 -6.15 -3.00 1.74
C ALA A 86 -5.17 -4.17 1.67
N LEU A 87 -4.10 -4.14 2.47
CA LEU A 87 -3.14 -5.24 2.56
C LEU A 87 -3.79 -6.50 3.17
N ALA A 88 -4.58 -6.36 4.24
CA ALA A 88 -5.30 -7.49 4.83
C ALA A 88 -6.34 -8.09 3.88
N ALA A 89 -6.98 -7.28 3.04
CA ALA A 89 -7.96 -7.72 2.05
C ALA A 89 -7.35 -8.61 0.94
N THR A 90 -6.03 -8.57 0.73
CA THR A 90 -5.35 -9.53 -0.15
C THR A 90 -5.26 -10.92 0.48
N GLY A 91 -5.56 -11.06 1.77
CA GLY A 91 -5.34 -12.25 2.58
C GLY A 91 -3.97 -12.30 3.26
N ALA A 92 -3.23 -11.18 3.26
CA ALA A 92 -2.00 -11.06 4.05
C ALA A 92 -2.32 -10.82 5.53
N GLU A 93 -1.55 -11.47 6.41
CA GLU A 93 -1.61 -11.27 7.85
C GLU A 93 -0.52 -10.27 8.26
N LEU A 94 -0.92 -9.11 8.80
CA LEU A 94 0.01 -8.13 9.36
C LEU A 94 0.48 -8.58 10.74
N LEU A 95 1.80 -8.64 10.95
CA LEU A 95 2.39 -9.14 12.19
C LEU A 95 2.98 -8.01 13.02
N ASP A 96 4.14 -7.50 12.59
CA ASP A 96 4.94 -6.54 13.34
C ASP A 96 5.26 -5.32 12.48
N TYR A 97 5.16 -4.14 13.06
CA TYR A 97 5.66 -2.92 12.43
C TYR A 97 7.19 -2.91 12.40
N ILE A 98 7.75 -2.47 11.27
CA ILE A 98 9.16 -2.18 11.07
C ILE A 98 9.26 -0.68 10.74
N PRO A 99 10.26 0.05 11.27
CA PRO A 99 10.48 1.45 10.91
C PRO A 99 10.51 1.69 9.39
N GLU A 100 10.31 2.95 9.00
CA GLU A 100 10.22 3.38 7.59
C GLU A 100 8.96 2.89 6.86
N ASN A 101 7.81 2.95 7.55
CA ASN A 101 6.48 2.62 7.00
C ASN A 101 6.36 1.17 6.50
N ALA A 102 7.01 0.22 7.18
CA ALA A 102 7.03 -1.17 6.76
C ALA A 102 6.37 -2.11 7.77
N PHE A 103 5.87 -3.24 7.30
CA PHE A 103 5.36 -4.32 8.14
C PHE A 103 6.00 -5.65 7.75
N LYS A 104 6.33 -6.45 8.77
CA LYS A 104 6.48 -7.89 8.63
C LYS A 104 5.09 -8.48 8.45
N VAL A 105 4.91 -9.28 7.41
CA VAL A 105 3.63 -9.91 7.10
C VAL A 105 3.82 -11.38 6.78
N ARG A 106 2.76 -12.16 7.00
CA ARG A 106 2.66 -13.54 6.50
C ARG A 106 1.70 -13.55 5.32
N MET A 107 2.19 -13.99 4.16
CA MET A 107 1.42 -14.08 2.93
C MET A 107 1.99 -15.17 2.02
N SER A 108 1.29 -15.53 0.96
CA SER A 108 1.77 -16.42 -0.09
C SER A 108 2.54 -15.65 -1.16
N ALA A 109 3.33 -16.37 -1.96
CA ALA A 109 4.04 -15.78 -3.10
C ALA A 109 3.10 -15.18 -4.16
N ALA A 110 1.84 -15.61 -4.24
CA ALA A 110 0.86 -15.06 -5.17
C ALA A 110 0.27 -13.70 -4.72
N GLN A 111 0.46 -13.33 -3.44
CA GLN A 111 -0.01 -12.08 -2.86
C GLN A 111 1.08 -10.98 -2.81
N ALA A 112 2.34 -11.34 -3.10
CA ALA A 112 3.52 -10.47 -3.04
C ALA A 112 3.81 -9.83 -4.40
#